data_AF-A0A3C8C7P7-F1
#
_entry.id   AF-A0A3C8C7P7-F1
#
_cell.length_a   1.000
_cell.length_b   1.000
_cell.length_c   1.000
_cell.angle_alpha   90.00
_cell.angle_beta   90.00
_cell.angle_gamma   90.00
#
_symmetry.space_group_name_H-M   'P 1'
#
loop_
_entity.id
_entity.type
_entity.pdbx_description
1 polymer ?
#
loop_
_entity_poly.entity_id
_entity_poly.type
_entity_poly.pdbx_seq_one_letter_code
_entity_poly.pdbx_strand_id
1 'polypeptide(L)'
;PGSGEEKKNHLENLKFLSPHDEVKFVLLDRADYEWSRDLLQKHNLSTTQVLFSPVYDKLNLKDLVQWILADRLPVRLQTQLHKVIWNKDTIGV
;
A
#
# COMPACT_ATOMS: atom_id res chain seq x y z
N PRO A 1 9.57 3.67 3.28
CA PRO A 1 9.80 3.43 4.73
C PRO A 1 9.84 1.92 4.98
N GLY A 2 10.32 1.50 6.17
CA GLY A 2 10.55 0.11 6.56
C GLY A 2 11.71 -0.56 5.81
N SER A 3 11.68 -0.47 4.48
CA SER A 3 12.69 -0.95 3.54
C SER A 3 13.90 -0.02 3.35
N GLY A 4 13.77 1.26 3.69
CA GLY A 4 14.79 2.29 3.37
C GLY A 4 14.87 2.66 1.88
N GLU A 5 13.90 2.23 1.08
CA GLU A 5 13.88 2.41 -0.38
C GLU A 5 13.18 3.70 -0.82
N GLU A 6 12.74 4.56 0.12
CA GLU A 6 11.95 5.74 -0.22
C GLU A 6 12.66 6.70 -1.17
N LYS A 7 13.99 6.78 -1.10
CA LYS A 7 14.82 7.63 -1.97
C LYS A 7 14.95 7.08 -3.40
N LYS A 8 14.62 5.80 -3.62
CA LYS A 8 14.63 5.18 -4.95
C LYS A 8 13.30 5.34 -5.68
N ASN A 9 12.26 5.87 -5.01
CA ASN A 9 10.98 6.15 -5.64
C ASN A 9 11.09 7.34 -6.60
N HIS A 10 10.73 7.14 -7.87
CA HIS A 10 10.60 8.23 -8.84
C HIS A 10 9.21 8.87 -8.72
N LEU A 11 8.99 9.67 -7.67
CA LEU A 11 7.68 10.25 -7.34
C LEU A 11 7.12 11.17 -8.43
N GLU A 12 7.98 11.70 -9.30
CA GLU A 12 7.55 12.45 -10.49
C GLU A 12 6.61 11.65 -11.40
N ASN A 13 6.63 10.31 -11.33
CA ASN A 13 5.71 9.48 -12.11
C ASN A 13 4.25 9.66 -11.69
N LEU A 14 3.99 10.09 -10.44
CA LEU A 14 2.63 10.25 -9.92
C LEU A 14 1.81 11.28 -10.70
N LYS A 15 2.45 12.26 -11.36
CA LYS A 15 1.76 13.29 -12.17
C LYS A 15 1.18 12.76 -13.49
N PHE A 16 1.58 11.58 -13.91
CA PHE A 16 1.11 10.95 -15.16
C PHE A 16 -0.03 9.95 -14.92
N LEU A 17 -0.42 9.75 -13.67
CA LEU A 17 -1.49 8.81 -13.33
C LEU A 17 -2.85 9.34 -13.79
N SER A 18 -3.62 8.45 -14.39
CA SER A 18 -5.02 8.65 -14.72
C SER A 18 -5.94 8.00 -13.67
N PRO A 19 -7.25 8.26 -13.73
CA PRO A 19 -8.22 7.56 -12.86
C PRO A 19 -8.32 6.05 -13.10
N HIS A 20 -7.77 5.54 -14.20
CA HIS A 20 -7.76 4.11 -14.53
C HIS A 20 -6.53 3.37 -14.02
N ASP A 21 -5.54 4.10 -13.50
CA ASP A 21 -4.33 3.53 -12.94
C ASP A 21 -4.49 3.17 -11.47
N GLU A 22 -3.57 2.33 -10.98
CA GLU A 22 -3.50 1.95 -9.57
C GLU A 22 -2.14 2.28 -8.97
N VAL A 23 -2.14 2.79 -7.74
CA VAL A 23 -0.93 2.95 -6.93
C VAL A 23 -1.01 2.02 -5.74
N LYS A 24 -0.06 1.10 -5.63
CA LYS A 24 -0.01 0.15 -4.52
C LYS A 24 1.13 0.48 -3.57
N PHE A 25 0.78 0.70 -2.30
CA PHE A 25 1.73 0.78 -1.20
C PHE A 25 1.85 -0.57 -0.51
N VAL A 26 3.08 -1.07 -0.40
CA VAL A 26 3.39 -2.28 0.36
C VAL A 26 3.91 -1.85 1.73
N LEU A 27 3.23 -2.27 2.80
CA LEU A 27 3.41 -1.75 4.16
C LEU A 27 3.94 -2.84 5.09
N LEU A 28 5.10 -2.59 5.69
CA LEU A 28 5.71 -3.47 6.69
C LEU A 28 5.11 -3.29 8.08
N ASP A 29 4.81 -2.05 8.47
CA ASP A 29 4.42 -1.69 9.83
C ASP A 29 3.61 -0.37 9.89
N ARG A 30 3.46 0.17 11.11
CA ARG A 30 2.74 1.43 11.36
C ARG A 30 3.46 2.65 10.77
N ALA A 31 4.78 2.68 10.78
CA ALA A 31 5.55 3.80 10.21
C ALA A 31 5.39 3.85 8.69
N ASP A 32 5.32 2.69 8.04
CA ASP A 32 5.00 2.59 6.61
C ASP A 32 3.61 3.16 6.31
N TYR A 33 2.62 2.76 7.11
CA TYR A 33 1.25 3.24 6.97
C TYR A 33 1.17 4.77 7.08
N GLU A 34 1.78 5.36 8.11
CA GLU A 34 1.74 6.81 8.34
C GLU A 34 2.41 7.59 7.22
N TRP A 35 3.58 7.13 6.77
CA TRP A 35 4.26 7.75 5.64
C TRP A 35 3.45 7.65 4.35
N SER A 36 2.83 6.49 4.07
CA SER A 36 1.99 6.30 2.89
C SER A 36 0.74 7.15 2.91
N ARG A 37 0.10 7.30 4.07
CA ARG A 37 -1.02 8.21 4.29
C ARG A 37 -0.64 9.66 3.98
N ASP A 38 0.48 10.11 4.54
CA ASP A 38 0.96 11.48 4.37
C ASP A 38 1.37 11.75 2.91
N LEU A 39 1.94 10.76 2.22
CA LEU A 39 2.28 10.86 0.80
C LEU A 39 1.03 10.95 -0.09
N LEU A 40 0.00 10.13 0.19
CA LEU A 40 -1.29 10.18 -0.51
C LEU A 40 -1.89 11.59 -0.45
N GLN A 41 -1.89 12.19 0.75
CA GLN A 41 -2.41 13.54 0.95
C GLN A 41 -1.55 14.59 0.22
N LYS A 42 -0.23 14.51 0.39
CA LYS A 42 0.73 15.44 -0.23
C LYS A 42 0.64 15.49 -1.75
N HIS A 43 0.43 14.33 -2.40
CA HIS A 43 0.38 14.23 -3.86
C HIS A 43 -1.04 14.21 -4.43
N ASN A 44 -2.06 14.44 -3.60
CA ASN A 44 -3.48 14.43 -3.98
C ASN A 44 -3.87 13.23 -4.87
N LEU A 45 -3.51 12.01 -4.44
CA LEU A 45 -3.83 10.78 -5.19
C LEU A 45 -5.31 10.38 -5.07
N SER A 46 -6.20 11.31 -4.74
CA SER A 46 -7.62 11.08 -4.49
C SER A 46 -8.40 10.66 -5.73
N THR A 47 -7.90 10.99 -6.93
CA THR A 47 -8.52 10.65 -8.22
C THR A 47 -8.07 9.31 -8.77
N THR A 48 -7.06 8.69 -8.18
CA THR A 48 -6.47 7.41 -8.63
C THR A 48 -6.82 6.32 -7.62
N GLN A 49 -6.96 5.08 -8.07
CA GLN A 49 -7.20 3.96 -7.17
C GLN A 49 -5.94 3.65 -6.35
N VAL A 50 -5.99 3.88 -5.04
CA VAL A 50 -4.87 3.59 -4.14
C VAL A 50 -5.13 2.30 -3.36
N LEU A 51 -4.16 1.39 -3.39
CA LEU A 51 -4.18 0.09 -2.73
C LEU A 51 -3.18 0.07 -1.57
N PHE A 52 -3.64 -0.30 -0.38
CA PHE A 52 -2.77 -0.57 0.78
C PHE A 52 -2.65 -2.07 0.95
N SER A 53 -1.42 -2.58 0.88
CA SER A 53 -1.12 -4.00 0.92
C SER A 53 -0.11 -4.32 2.01
N PRO A 54 -0.40 -5.23 2.96
CA PRO A 54 0.59 -5.59 3.96
C PRO A 54 1.69 -6.46 3.34
N VAL A 55 2.91 -6.32 3.86
CA VAL A 55 3.92 -7.37 3.71
C VAL A 55 3.38 -8.62 4.41
N TYR A 56 3.24 -9.69 3.64
CA TYR A 56 2.70 -10.96 4.13
C TYR A 56 3.47 -11.43 5.37
N ASP A 57 2.75 -11.89 6.39
CA ASP A 57 3.28 -12.40 7.66
C ASP A 57 4.10 -11.38 8.48
N LYS A 58 4.01 -10.08 8.14
CA LYS A 58 4.67 -8.99 8.89
C LYS A 58 3.69 -7.97 9.45
N LEU A 59 2.68 -7.60 8.67
CA LEU A 59 1.60 -6.72 9.12
C LEU A 59 0.27 -7.47 9.12
N ASN A 60 -0.41 -7.49 10.27
CA ASN A 60 -1.72 -8.11 10.37
C ASN A 60 -2.76 -7.31 9.58
N LEU A 61 -3.60 -8.03 8.81
CA LEU A 61 -4.67 -7.41 8.04
C LEU A 61 -5.68 -6.66 8.92
N LYS A 62 -5.99 -7.17 10.12
CA LYS A 62 -6.93 -6.52 11.05
C LYS A 62 -6.40 -5.16 11.50
N ASP A 63 -5.12 -5.09 11.84
CA ASP A 63 -4.49 -3.85 12.29
C ASP A 63 -4.51 -2.81 11.16
N LEU A 64 -4.12 -3.22 9.94
CA LEU A 64 -4.15 -2.33 8.78
C LEU A 64 -5.58 -1.83 8.47
N VAL A 65 -6.59 -2.70 8.54
CA VAL A 65 -8.00 -2.32 8.37
C VAL A 65 -8.42 -1.31 9.43
N GLN A 66 -8.09 -1.55 10.69
CA GLN A 66 -8.42 -0.64 11.79
C GLN A 66 -7.81 0.74 11.57
N TRP A 67 -6.57 0.81 11.10
CA TRP A 67 -5.90 2.08 10.80
C TRP A 67 -6.59 2.83 9.64
N ILE A 68 -6.87 2.14 8.53
CA ILE A 68 -7.56 2.72 7.37
C ILE A 68 -8.94 3.28 7.78
N LEU A 69 -9.69 2.53 8.59
CA LEU A 69 -11.01 2.94 9.07
C LEU A 69 -10.93 4.13 10.03
N ALA A 70 -9.96 4.13 10.95
CA ALA A 70 -9.77 5.21 11.92
C ALA A 70 -9.48 6.55 11.23
N ASP A 71 -8.62 6.53 10.21
CA ASP A 71 -8.25 7.74 9.46
C ASP A 71 -9.23 8.05 8.31
N ARG A 72 -10.23 7.18 8.07
CA ARG A 72 -11.20 7.27 6.97
C ARG A 72 -10.52 7.45 5.61
N LEU A 73 -9.42 6.72 5.40
CA LEU A 73 -8.58 6.91 4.23
C LEU A 73 -9.26 6.36 2.97
N PRO A 74 -9.30 7.10 1.84
CA PRO A 74 -9.97 6.66 0.61
C PRO A 74 -9.10 5.66 -0.17
N VAL A 75 -8.79 4.53 0.45
CA VAL A 75 -7.94 3.47 -0.12
C VAL A 75 -8.66 2.13 -0.09
N ARG A 76 -8.23 1.19 -0.93
CA ARG A 76 -8.67 -0.20 -0.86
C ARG A 76 -7.61 -1.05 -0.16
N LEU A 77 -8.03 -1.91 0.76
CA LEU A 77 -7.16 -2.97 1.27
C LEU A 77 -6.97 -4.04 0.19
N GLN A 78 -5.72 -4.41 -0.11
CA GLN A 78 -5.40 -5.51 -1.00
C GLN A 78 -4.38 -6.46 -0.35
N THR A 79 -4.78 -7.69 -0.03
CA THR A 79 -3.82 -8.71 0.41
C THR A 79 -3.16 -9.42 -0.78
N GLN A 80 -1.99 -10.02 -0.55
CA GLN A 80 -1.31 -10.88 -1.51
C GLN A 80 -2.04 -12.23 -1.58
N LEU A 81 -3.16 -12.29 -2.32
CA LEU A 81 -4.07 -13.45 -2.37
C LEU A 81 -3.37 -14.75 -2.75
N HIS A 82 -2.36 -14.71 -3.62
CA HIS A 82 -1.61 -15.91 -4.00
C HIS A 82 -0.93 -16.59 -2.79
N LYS A 83 -0.52 -15.83 -1.76
CA LYS A 83 0.07 -16.41 -0.53
C LYS A 83 -0.97 -17.01 0.43
N VAL A 84 -2.25 -16.72 0.19
CA VAL A 84 -3.38 -17.32 0.92
C VAL A 84 -3.87 -18.58 0.20
N ILE A 85 -3.88 -18.56 -1.13
CA ILE A 85 -4.34 -19.67 -1.98
C ILE A 85 -3.27 -20.77 -2.05
N TRP A 86 -2.01 -20.40 -2.24
CA TRP A 86 -0.88 -21.32 -2.32
C TRP A 86 0.04 -21.17 -1.11
N ASN A 87 1.00 -22.09 -0.97
CA ASN A 87 2.04 -21.95 0.02
C ASN A 87 2.83 -20.65 -0.24
N LYS A 88 3.18 -19.93 0.82
CA LYS A 88 3.91 -18.65 0.76
C LYS A 88 5.22 -18.71 -0.04
N ASP A 89 5.83 -19.90 -0.13
CA ASP A 89 7.09 -20.14 -0.81
C ASP A 89 6.90 -20.69 -2.25
N THR A 90 5.65 -20.81 -2.72
CA THR A 90 5.34 -21.21 -4.09
C THR A 90 5.70 -20.11 -5.08
N ILE A 91 6.41 -20.47 -6.15
CA ILE A 91 6.88 -19.57 -7.20
C ILE A 91 6.05 -19.82 -8.47
N GLY A 92 5.71 -18.75 -9.20
CA GLY A 92 5.04 -18.83 -10.50
C GLY A 92 3.51 -18.96 -10.45
N VAL A 93 2.89 -18.49 -9.36
CA VAL A 93 1.44 -18.53 -9.11
C VAL A 93 0.83 -17.15 -8.93
#